data_AF-A0A8J6WP92-F1
#
_entry.id   AF-A0A8J6WP92-F1
#
_cell.length_a   1.000
_cell.length_b   1.000
_cell.length_c   1.000
_cell.angle_alpha   90.00
_cell.angle_beta   90.00
_cell.angle_gamma   90.00
#
_symmetry.space_group_name_H-M   'P 1'
#
loop_
_entity.id
_entity.type
_entity.pdbx_description
1 polymer ?
#
loop_
_entity_poly.entity_id
_entity_poly.type
_entity_poly.pdbx_seq_one_letter_code
_entity_poly.pdbx_strand_id
1 'polypeptide(L)'
;MGATSNADGSFSFANTTSVQFDFFASHGAYQSDFNVYDSSKKFVTTLFTELQGKDPGSSNKNDSKGTCPLTVKPCQTTFTFNKGISYFLGLTAKGDKTVYTDSAETSFNFVSGSETFAYYTNFKGNGSNLSQRSKQTLTAAPGTTLIAVNDSWKGDRDYNDFIVTAESVPEPGTIGALLGVGALGFMGRRRKAGAAEKA
;
A
#
# COMPACT_ATOMS: atom_id res chain seq x y z
N MET A 1 -5.66 5.73 -7.27
CA MET A 1 -4.24 5.98 -7.62
C MET A 1 -4.06 5.85 -9.12
N GLY A 2 -3.42 6.82 -9.79
CA GLY A 2 -3.18 6.79 -11.25
C GLY A 2 -1.94 5.99 -11.67
N ALA A 3 -1.68 4.84 -11.03
CA ALA A 3 -0.55 3.98 -11.39
C ALA A 3 -0.89 3.13 -12.63
N THR A 4 0.09 2.87 -13.48
CA THR A 4 -0.02 1.94 -14.61
C THR A 4 0.86 0.72 -14.35
N SER A 5 0.27 -0.47 -14.36
CA SER A 5 0.97 -1.75 -14.26
C SER A 5 1.61 -2.14 -15.58
N ASN A 6 2.84 -2.66 -15.51
CA ASN A 6 3.60 -3.15 -16.65
C ASN A 6 3.57 -4.68 -16.70
N ALA A 7 3.88 -5.26 -17.87
CA ALA A 7 3.84 -6.71 -18.09
C ALA A 7 4.87 -7.50 -17.25
N ASP A 8 5.93 -6.83 -16.79
CA ASP A 8 7.00 -7.41 -15.96
C ASP A 8 6.68 -7.38 -14.45
N GLY A 9 5.48 -6.92 -14.06
CA GLY A 9 5.07 -6.78 -12.67
C GLY A 9 5.47 -5.45 -12.01
N SER A 10 6.19 -4.57 -12.73
CA SER A 10 6.45 -3.20 -12.24
C SER A 10 5.22 -2.30 -12.41
N PHE A 11 5.26 -1.13 -11.78
CA PHE A 11 4.28 -0.07 -11.99
C PHE A 11 4.97 1.29 -12.08
N SER A 12 4.29 2.25 -12.71
CA SER A 12 4.78 3.63 -12.83
C SER A 12 3.64 4.63 -12.67
N PHE A 13 3.99 5.89 -12.41
CA PHE A 13 3.05 7.00 -12.35
C PHE A 13 3.29 7.99 -13.49
N ALA A 14 2.19 8.52 -14.05
CA ALA A 14 2.23 9.55 -15.10
C ALA A 14 2.79 10.90 -14.61
N ASN A 15 2.71 11.15 -13.29
CA ASN A 15 3.24 12.33 -12.61
C ASN A 15 4.00 11.88 -11.36
N THR A 16 4.90 12.72 -10.85
CA THR A 16 5.50 12.50 -9.54
C THR A 16 4.36 12.42 -8.53
N THR A 17 4.34 11.35 -7.74
CA THR A 17 3.21 11.02 -6.87
C THR A 17 3.74 10.58 -5.53
N SER A 18 3.36 11.29 -4.47
CA SER A 18 3.57 10.81 -3.10
C SER A 18 2.46 9.86 -2.74
N VAL A 19 2.82 8.69 -2.23
CA VAL A 19 1.89 7.65 -1.79
C VAL A 19 2.15 7.38 -0.32
N GLN A 20 1.11 7.51 0.48
CA GLN A 20 1.10 7.06 1.87
C GLN A 20 0.73 5.59 1.88
N PHE A 21 1.48 4.82 2.65
CA PHE A 21 1.22 3.43 2.95
C PHE A 21 0.87 3.31 4.43
N ASP A 22 -0.22 2.62 4.73
CA ASP A 22 -0.64 2.31 6.09
C ASP A 22 -0.62 0.79 6.28
N PHE A 23 0.08 0.35 7.31
CA PHE A 23 0.14 -1.05 7.67
C PHE A 23 -1.18 -1.50 8.30
N PHE A 24 -1.74 -2.60 7.79
CA PHE A 24 -2.95 -3.18 8.35
C PHE A 24 -2.63 -4.38 9.25
N ALA A 25 -2.00 -5.42 8.70
CA ALA A 25 -1.63 -6.64 9.41
C ALA A 25 -0.59 -7.44 8.61
N SER A 26 0.14 -8.31 9.30
CA SER A 26 0.91 -9.40 8.71
C SER A 26 0.47 -10.72 9.33
N HIS A 27 0.56 -11.81 8.58
CA HIS A 27 0.28 -13.17 9.05
C HIS A 27 1.38 -14.16 8.67
N GLY A 28 2.49 -13.66 8.13
CA GLY A 28 3.64 -14.47 7.76
C GLY A 28 4.32 -15.10 8.97
N ALA A 29 4.80 -16.33 8.82
CA ALA A 29 5.50 -17.02 9.91
C ALA A 29 6.93 -16.48 10.16
N TYR A 30 7.49 -15.76 9.20
CA TYR A 30 8.88 -15.31 9.16
C TYR A 30 8.98 -13.79 9.08
N GLN A 31 10.04 -13.25 9.71
CA GLN A 31 10.36 -11.82 9.66
C GLN A 31 10.69 -11.37 8.23
N SER A 32 9.94 -10.39 7.76
CA SER A 32 10.14 -9.78 6.44
C SER A 32 10.18 -8.25 6.48
N ASP A 33 10.87 -7.67 5.50
CA ASP A 33 10.80 -6.24 5.17
C ASP A 33 9.96 -6.04 3.90
N PHE A 34 9.03 -5.09 3.93
CA PHE A 34 8.29 -4.65 2.75
C PHE A 34 8.99 -3.45 2.11
N ASN A 35 9.43 -3.61 0.87
CA ASN A 35 10.41 -2.73 0.23
C ASN A 35 9.91 -2.18 -1.12
N VAL A 36 10.53 -1.07 -1.55
CA VAL A 36 10.45 -0.51 -2.91
C VAL A 36 11.76 -0.79 -3.64
N TYR A 37 11.65 -1.18 -4.90
CA TYR A 37 12.78 -1.39 -5.81
C TYR A 37 12.62 -0.57 -7.09
N ASP A 38 13.74 -0.24 -7.74
CA ASP A 38 13.74 0.41 -9.04
C ASP A 38 13.52 -0.59 -10.21
N SER A 39 13.47 -0.08 -11.44
CA SER A 39 13.29 -0.90 -12.64
C SER A 39 14.37 -1.97 -12.87
N SER A 40 15.54 -1.81 -12.24
CA SER A 40 16.64 -2.78 -12.25
C SER A 40 16.60 -3.74 -11.06
N LYS A 41 15.48 -3.76 -10.31
CA LYS A 41 15.28 -4.54 -9.08
C LYS A 41 16.28 -4.19 -7.98
N LYS A 42 16.89 -3.00 -8.01
CA LYS A 42 17.76 -2.55 -6.92
C LYS A 42 16.92 -1.97 -5.80
N PHE A 43 17.32 -2.26 -4.57
CA PHE A 43 16.69 -1.72 -3.38
C PHE A 43 16.70 -0.19 -3.40
N VAL A 44 15.54 0.41 -3.13
CA VAL A 44 15.38 1.87 -3.02
C VAL A 44 15.13 2.26 -1.57
N THR A 45 14.10 1.68 -0.95
CA THR A 45 13.76 1.96 0.45
C THR A 45 12.94 0.84 1.07
N THR A 46 12.97 0.75 2.39
CA THR A 46 12.03 -0.05 3.19
C THR A 46 10.81 0.79 3.56
N LEU A 47 9.63 0.22 3.37
CA LEU A 47 8.35 0.81 3.80
C LEU A 47 7.99 0.34 5.20
N PHE A 48 8.09 -0.97 5.46
CA PHE A 48 7.78 -1.59 6.75
C PHE A 48 8.79 -2.69 7.07
N THR A 49 9.11 -2.85 8.34
CA THR A 49 10.01 -3.87 8.87
C THR A 49 9.34 -4.66 9.97
N GLU A 50 9.39 -5.99 9.88
CA GLU A 50 9.07 -6.86 10.99
C GLU A 50 10.26 -6.98 11.96
N LEU A 51 10.09 -6.42 13.16
CA LEU A 51 11.02 -6.57 14.29
C LEU A 51 11.07 -8.01 14.79
N GLN A 52 9.94 -8.71 14.69
CA GLN A 52 9.80 -10.13 14.99
C GLN A 52 8.68 -10.72 14.13
N GLY A 53 8.72 -12.03 13.87
CA GLY A 53 7.85 -12.65 12.85
C GLY A 53 6.38 -12.71 13.23
N LYS A 54 6.00 -12.43 14.48
CA LYS A 54 4.61 -12.40 14.97
C LYS A 54 4.47 -11.84 16.37
N ASP A 55 3.25 -11.48 16.75
CA ASP A 55 2.93 -10.93 18.07
C ASP A 55 3.25 -11.95 19.18
N PRO A 56 3.65 -11.54 20.39
CA PRO A 56 3.82 -12.46 21.51
C PRO A 56 2.53 -13.25 21.79
N GLY A 57 2.64 -14.59 21.82
CA GLY A 57 1.49 -15.49 22.04
C GLY A 57 0.68 -15.81 20.78
N SER A 58 1.07 -15.26 19.63
CA SER A 58 0.35 -15.31 18.36
C SER A 58 0.58 -16.57 17.53
N SER A 59 0.78 -17.74 18.14
CA SER A 59 1.13 -18.98 17.41
C SER A 59 0.00 -19.47 16.49
N ASN A 60 -0.43 -20.73 16.57
CA ASN A 60 -1.51 -21.23 15.71
C ASN A 60 -2.90 -20.67 16.11
N LYS A 61 -2.96 -19.81 17.14
CA LYS A 61 -4.21 -19.23 17.68
C LYS A 61 -4.79 -18.12 16.80
N ASN A 62 -3.94 -17.38 16.12
CA ASN A 62 -4.26 -16.19 15.30
C ASN A 62 -3.29 -16.06 14.12
N ASP A 63 -2.68 -17.18 13.72
CA ASP A 63 -1.99 -17.32 12.45
C ASP A 63 -0.79 -16.39 12.27
N SER A 64 0.15 -16.48 13.20
CA SER A 64 1.38 -15.67 13.17
C SER A 64 1.14 -14.17 12.98
N LYS A 65 -0.02 -13.66 13.43
CA LYS A 65 -0.38 -12.25 13.31
C LYS A 65 0.75 -11.33 13.81
N GLY A 66 1.15 -10.39 12.97
CA GLY A 66 1.92 -9.22 13.36
C GLY A 66 1.04 -7.97 13.42
N THR A 67 1.25 -7.16 14.46
CA THR A 67 0.53 -5.90 14.69
C THR A 67 1.51 -4.74 14.82
N CYS A 68 1.21 -3.60 14.21
CA CYS A 68 1.94 -2.37 14.46
C CYS A 68 1.46 -1.67 15.74
N PRO A 69 2.34 -1.11 16.59
CA PRO A 69 3.80 -1.02 16.48
C PRO A 69 4.57 -2.13 17.21
N LEU A 70 3.91 -3.25 17.52
CA LEU A 70 4.49 -4.33 18.33
C LEU A 70 5.57 -5.07 17.55
N THR A 71 5.21 -5.58 16.37
CA THR A 71 6.08 -6.45 15.57
C THR A 71 6.44 -5.85 14.25
N VAL A 72 5.66 -4.88 13.76
CA VAL A 72 5.92 -4.18 12.50
C VAL A 72 6.11 -2.70 12.78
N LYS A 73 7.10 -2.07 12.13
CA LYS A 73 7.30 -0.62 12.17
C LYS A 73 7.79 -0.07 10.81
N PRO A 74 7.49 1.19 10.49
CA PRO A 74 6.51 2.08 11.15
C PRO A 74 5.06 1.59 10.93
N CYS A 75 4.04 2.27 11.47
CA CYS A 75 2.64 1.94 11.15
C CYS A 75 2.16 2.61 9.87
N GLN A 76 2.84 3.68 9.49
CA GLN A 76 2.57 4.48 8.31
C GLN A 76 3.91 4.94 7.75
N THR A 77 4.01 5.00 6.44
CA THR A 77 5.17 5.55 5.74
C THR A 77 4.72 6.24 4.45
N THR A 78 5.53 7.15 3.93
CA THR A 78 5.25 7.83 2.67
C THR A 78 6.45 7.69 1.76
N PHE A 79 6.19 7.38 0.48
CA PHE A 79 7.23 7.35 -0.55
C PHE A 79 6.78 8.16 -1.78
N THR A 80 7.71 8.94 -2.34
CA THR A 80 7.48 9.72 -3.56
C THR A 80 8.01 8.95 -4.76
N PHE A 81 7.09 8.48 -5.60
CA PHE A 81 7.39 7.86 -6.87
C PHE A 81 7.60 8.93 -7.94
N ASN A 82 8.77 8.91 -8.59
CA ASN A 82 9.08 9.88 -9.63
C ASN A 82 8.36 9.54 -10.94
N LYS A 83 7.92 10.57 -11.65
CA LYS A 83 7.30 10.44 -12.98
C LYS A 83 8.15 9.59 -13.91
N GLY A 84 7.52 8.63 -14.59
CA GLY A 84 8.14 7.85 -15.67
C GLY A 84 9.19 6.84 -15.21
N ILE A 85 9.38 6.66 -13.90
CA ILE A 85 10.22 5.59 -13.36
C ILE A 85 9.32 4.41 -13.02
N SER A 86 9.72 3.22 -13.46
CA SER A 86 9.09 1.96 -13.06
C SER A 86 9.65 1.47 -11.74
N TYR A 87 8.77 1.02 -10.87
CA TYR A 87 9.11 0.51 -9.54
C TYR A 87 8.48 -0.87 -9.33
N PHE A 88 9.07 -1.62 -8.40
CA PHE A 88 8.51 -2.85 -7.87
C PHE A 88 8.30 -2.71 -6.36
N LEU A 89 7.32 -3.43 -5.84
CA LEU A 89 7.23 -3.74 -4.41
C LEU A 89 7.84 -5.12 -4.17
N GLY A 90 8.11 -5.50 -2.93
CA GLY A 90 8.61 -6.85 -2.65
C GLY A 90 8.84 -7.09 -1.17
N LEU A 91 8.95 -8.37 -0.81
CA LEU A 91 9.30 -8.82 0.53
C LEU A 91 10.75 -9.31 0.56
N THR A 92 11.49 -8.92 1.59
CA THR A 92 12.82 -9.48 1.85
C THR A 92 12.81 -10.20 3.18
N ALA A 93 13.11 -11.49 3.18
CA ALA A 93 13.29 -12.21 4.42
C ALA A 93 14.58 -11.75 5.11
N LYS A 94 14.55 -11.65 6.43
CA LYS A 94 15.75 -11.34 7.21
C LYS A 94 16.81 -12.44 7.04
N GLY A 95 17.92 -12.13 6.38
CA GLY A 95 18.97 -13.08 5.99
C GLY A 95 19.21 -13.20 4.48
N ASP A 96 19.02 -12.11 3.73
CA ASP A 96 19.37 -11.92 2.30
C ASP A 96 18.64 -12.80 1.27
N LYS A 97 17.43 -13.28 1.59
CA LYS A 97 16.54 -13.87 0.58
C LYS A 97 15.52 -12.83 0.15
N THR A 98 15.85 -12.10 -0.91
CA THR A 98 14.95 -11.12 -1.53
C THR A 98 13.95 -11.82 -2.43
N VAL A 99 12.68 -11.49 -2.27
CA VAL A 99 11.61 -11.96 -3.14
C VAL A 99 10.96 -10.75 -3.82
N TYR A 100 11.11 -10.70 -5.14
CA TYR A 100 10.56 -9.63 -5.97
C TYR A 100 9.11 -9.95 -6.36
N THR A 101 8.36 -8.93 -6.82
CA THR A 101 7.13 -9.02 -7.65
C THR A 101 7.36 -9.75 -8.98
N ASP A 102 8.10 -10.86 -8.97
CA ASP A 102 8.02 -11.86 -10.00
C ASP A 102 6.85 -12.76 -9.62
N SER A 103 5.90 -12.93 -10.54
CA SER A 103 4.77 -13.87 -10.43
C SER A 103 5.14 -15.31 -10.01
N ALA A 104 6.42 -15.67 -10.01
CA ALA A 104 6.93 -16.95 -9.55
C ALA A 104 7.13 -17.05 -8.04
N GLU A 105 7.31 -15.94 -7.31
CA GLU A 105 7.71 -15.97 -5.90
C GLU A 105 6.91 -15.00 -4.98
N THR A 106 6.98 -13.65 -5.08
CA THR A 106 6.03 -12.78 -4.34
C THR A 106 4.85 -12.43 -5.22
N SER A 107 3.65 -12.76 -4.75
CA SER A 107 2.41 -12.45 -5.48
C SER A 107 1.59 -11.40 -4.75
N PHE A 108 0.89 -10.57 -5.53
CA PHE A 108 0.13 -9.43 -5.04
C PHE A 108 -1.31 -9.52 -5.47
N ASN A 109 -2.21 -9.08 -4.59
CA ASN A 109 -3.58 -8.78 -4.92
C ASN A 109 -3.85 -7.30 -4.64
N PHE A 110 -4.29 -6.58 -5.68
CA PHE A 110 -4.61 -5.16 -5.62
C PHE A 110 -6.13 -5.01 -5.70
N VAL A 111 -6.72 -4.43 -4.67
CA VAL A 111 -8.16 -4.17 -4.60
C VAL A 111 -8.36 -2.67 -4.44
N SER A 112 -9.18 -2.05 -5.30
CA SER A 112 -9.33 -0.59 -5.33
C SER A 112 -10.79 -0.16 -5.35
N GLY A 113 -11.10 1.00 -4.76
CA GLY A 113 -12.39 1.66 -4.99
C GLY A 113 -13.60 0.93 -4.40
N SER A 114 -13.75 0.90 -3.08
CA SER A 114 -14.86 0.25 -2.33
C SER A 114 -15.02 -1.26 -2.57
N GLU A 115 -14.13 -1.86 -3.34
CA GLU A 115 -14.04 -3.30 -3.50
C GLU A 115 -13.54 -3.98 -2.23
N THR A 116 -13.87 -5.26 -2.12
CA THR A 116 -13.62 -6.06 -0.93
C THR A 116 -12.63 -7.16 -1.24
N PHE A 117 -11.59 -7.25 -0.41
CA PHE A 117 -10.59 -8.31 -0.41
C PHE A 117 -10.92 -9.32 0.69
N ALA A 118 -10.89 -10.61 0.36
CA ALA A 118 -11.06 -11.68 1.33
C ALA A 118 -9.79 -12.51 1.41
N TYR A 119 -9.29 -12.69 2.63
CA TYR A 119 -8.17 -13.57 2.94
C TYR A 119 -8.56 -14.53 4.04
N TYR A 120 -7.75 -15.56 4.25
CA TYR A 120 -8.02 -16.59 5.24
C TYR A 120 -6.96 -16.52 6.33
N THR A 121 -7.38 -16.79 7.56
CA THR A 121 -6.52 -16.87 8.75
C THR A 121 -6.81 -18.15 9.51
N ASN A 122 -5.99 -18.46 10.51
CA ASN A 122 -6.16 -19.56 11.45
C ASN A 122 -6.13 -20.92 10.78
N PHE A 123 -4.96 -21.31 10.26
CA PHE A 123 -4.73 -22.67 9.79
C PHE A 123 -4.80 -23.66 10.97
N LYS A 124 -6.01 -24.12 11.30
CA LYS A 124 -6.23 -25.20 12.26
C LYS A 124 -6.09 -26.54 11.54
N GLY A 125 -4.90 -27.14 11.61
CA GLY A 125 -4.64 -28.49 11.12
C GLY A 125 -3.54 -28.56 10.06
N ASN A 126 -3.15 -29.79 9.72
CA ASN A 126 -2.10 -30.06 8.74
C ASN A 126 -2.68 -30.03 7.31
N GLY A 127 -2.55 -28.89 6.63
CA GLY A 127 -2.75 -28.78 5.19
C GLY A 127 -4.20 -28.75 4.67
N SER A 128 -4.39 -27.90 3.65
CA SER A 128 -5.44 -27.89 2.61
C SER A 128 -6.94 -27.81 2.96
N ASN A 129 -7.40 -28.01 4.20
CA ASN A 129 -8.84 -27.94 4.48
C ASN A 129 -9.34 -26.49 4.67
N LEU A 130 -9.88 -25.88 3.60
CA LEU A 130 -10.44 -24.52 3.60
C LEU A 130 -11.58 -24.33 4.62
N SER A 131 -12.31 -25.39 4.98
CA SER A 131 -13.43 -25.34 5.94
C SER A 131 -12.99 -25.05 7.38
N GLN A 132 -11.69 -25.18 7.67
CA GLN A 132 -11.12 -24.92 8.99
C GLN A 132 -10.49 -23.52 9.10
N ARG A 133 -10.52 -22.74 8.02
CA ARG A 133 -9.95 -21.38 7.97
C ARG A 133 -10.98 -20.33 8.37
N SER A 134 -10.53 -19.32 9.11
CA SER A 134 -11.33 -18.14 9.43
C SER A 134 -11.22 -17.13 8.28
N LYS A 135 -12.29 -16.97 7.49
CA LYS A 135 -12.36 -15.96 6.44
C LYS A 135 -12.40 -14.56 7.05
N GLN A 136 -11.46 -13.73 6.66
CA GLN A 136 -11.42 -12.30 6.93
C GLN A 136 -11.83 -11.54 5.67
N THR A 137 -12.33 -10.32 5.85
CA THR A 137 -12.85 -9.51 4.75
C THR A 137 -12.53 -8.05 5.04
N LEU A 138 -11.82 -7.41 4.11
CA LEU A 138 -11.38 -6.02 4.18
C LEU A 138 -11.95 -5.26 3.00
N THR A 139 -12.51 -4.09 3.27
CA THR A 139 -13.00 -3.20 2.22
C THR A 139 -12.03 -2.04 2.08
N ALA A 140 -11.49 -1.83 0.88
CA ALA A 140 -10.67 -0.67 0.60
C ALA A 140 -11.55 0.59 0.71
N ALA A 141 -11.13 1.58 1.49
CA ALA A 141 -11.83 2.85 1.56
C ALA A 141 -11.82 3.55 0.17
N PRO A 142 -12.84 4.35 -0.17
CA PRO A 142 -12.83 5.13 -1.40
C PRO A 142 -11.54 5.95 -1.54
N GLY A 143 -10.87 5.87 -2.69
CA GLY A 143 -9.60 6.55 -2.95
C GLY A 143 -8.34 5.77 -2.53
N THR A 144 -8.48 4.69 -1.79
CA THR A 144 -7.37 3.82 -1.38
C THR A 144 -7.25 2.57 -2.28
N THR A 145 -6.06 2.00 -2.31
CA THR A 145 -5.80 0.66 -2.85
C THR A 145 -5.31 -0.22 -1.72
N LEU A 146 -5.99 -1.34 -1.49
CA LEU A 146 -5.50 -2.40 -0.64
C LEU A 146 -4.49 -3.24 -1.43
N ILE A 147 -3.34 -3.50 -0.82
CA ILE A 147 -2.25 -4.30 -1.35
C ILE A 147 -2.06 -5.47 -0.39
N ALA A 148 -2.43 -6.66 -0.85
CA ALA A 148 -2.26 -7.90 -0.12
C ALA A 148 -1.15 -8.71 -0.76
N VAL A 149 -0.20 -9.17 0.06
CA VAL A 149 1.07 -9.74 -0.37
C VAL A 149 1.20 -11.16 0.14
N ASN A 150 1.67 -12.06 -0.73
CA ASN A 150 2.05 -13.42 -0.38
C ASN A 150 3.57 -13.58 -0.51
N ASP A 151 4.20 -14.21 0.47
CA ASP A 151 5.59 -14.64 0.42
C ASP A 151 5.78 -15.83 -0.55
N SER A 152 7.03 -16.21 -0.81
CA SER A 152 7.37 -17.18 -1.86
C SER A 152 7.23 -18.64 -1.49
N TRP A 153 6.58 -18.96 -0.37
CA TRP A 153 6.33 -20.35 -0.08
C TRP A 153 5.36 -20.94 -1.12
N LYS A 154 5.86 -21.92 -1.88
CA LYS A 154 5.09 -22.58 -2.95
C LYS A 154 3.88 -23.31 -2.36
N GLY A 155 2.72 -22.65 -2.29
CA GLY A 155 1.44 -23.34 -2.34
C GLY A 155 0.27 -22.85 -1.49
N ASP A 156 0.41 -21.88 -0.58
CA ASP A 156 -0.74 -21.41 0.22
C ASP A 156 -1.50 -20.24 -0.41
N ARG A 157 -0.82 -19.32 -1.14
CA ARG A 157 -1.43 -18.21 -1.92
C ARG A 157 -2.59 -17.54 -1.16
N ASP A 158 -2.41 -17.32 0.13
CA ASP A 158 -3.42 -16.76 1.02
C ASP A 158 -3.35 -15.22 1.10
N TYR A 159 -2.28 -14.62 0.56
CA TYR A 159 -2.08 -13.18 0.40
C TYR A 159 -2.28 -12.42 1.72
N ASN A 160 -1.82 -12.99 2.83
CA ASN A 160 -1.98 -12.41 4.16
C ASN A 160 -0.64 -12.08 4.84
N ASP A 161 0.50 -12.42 4.21
CA ASP A 161 1.83 -12.22 4.78
C ASP A 161 2.10 -10.75 5.06
N PHE A 162 1.66 -9.87 4.16
CA PHE A 162 1.60 -8.44 4.40
C PHE A 162 0.33 -7.85 3.79
N ILE A 163 -0.40 -7.06 4.56
CA ILE A 163 -1.56 -6.32 4.09
C ILE A 163 -1.36 -4.85 4.43
N VAL A 164 -1.38 -4.01 3.39
CA VAL A 164 -1.21 -2.57 3.52
C VAL A 164 -2.27 -1.86 2.68
N THR A 165 -2.63 -0.64 3.07
CA THR A 165 -3.38 0.26 2.19
C THR A 165 -2.45 1.33 1.66
N ALA A 166 -2.71 1.78 0.45
CA ALA A 166 -1.97 2.84 -0.20
C ALA A 166 -2.94 3.92 -0.70
N GLU A 167 -2.56 5.18 -0.55
CA GLU A 167 -3.32 6.32 -1.06
C GLU A 167 -2.40 7.43 -1.56
N SER A 168 -2.81 8.11 -2.63
CA SER A 168 -2.05 9.25 -3.14
C SER A 168 -2.22 10.46 -2.23
N VAL A 169 -1.13 11.03 -1.77
CA VAL A 169 -1.10 12.28 -1.00
C VAL A 169 -1.10 13.46 -1.98
N PRO A 170 -2.07 14.39 -1.89
CA PRO A 170 -2.09 15.57 -2.75
C PRO A 170 -0.80 16.39 -2.60
N GLU A 171 -0.23 16.84 -3.72
CA GLU A 171 0.90 17.76 -3.66
C GLU A 171 0.46 19.08 -2.97
N PRO A 172 1.28 19.64 -2.06
CA PRO A 172 0.94 20.88 -1.35
C PRO A 172 0.55 22.05 -2.27
N GLY A 173 1.10 22.10 -3.49
CA GLY A 173 0.82 23.14 -4.48
C GLY A 173 -0.62 23.17 -5.01
N THR A 174 -1.27 22.00 -5.11
CA THR A 174 -2.64 21.89 -5.64
C THR A 174 -3.68 22.44 -4.67
N ILE A 175 -3.44 22.28 -3.37
CA ILE A 175 -4.30 22.81 -2.30
C ILE A 175 -4.19 24.35 -2.24
N GLY A 176 -2.98 24.89 -2.41
CA GLY A 176 -2.76 26.34 -2.48
C GLY A 176 -3.43 27.01 -3.68
N ALA A 177 -3.43 26.35 -4.85
CA ALA A 177 -4.06 26.88 -6.07
C ALA A 177 -5.60 26.96 -5.96
N LEU A 178 -6.25 25.96 -5.35
CA LEU A 178 -7.70 25.98 -5.10
C LEU A 178 -8.12 27.10 -4.14
N LEU A 179 -7.32 27.36 -3.10
CA LEU A 179 -7.56 28.47 -2.17
C LEU A 179 -7.26 29.84 -2.81
N GLY A 180 -6.22 29.94 -3.65
CA GLY A 180 -5.85 31.16 -4.36
C GLY A 180 -6.88 31.62 -5.40
N VAL A 181 -7.50 30.68 -6.13
CA VAL A 181 -8.58 30.98 -7.09
C VAL A 181 -9.85 31.47 -6.38
N GLY A 182 -10.17 30.90 -5.20
CA GLY A 182 -11.27 31.36 -4.36
C GLY A 182 -11.12 32.81 -3.91
N ALA A 183 -9.92 33.23 -3.49
CA ALA A 183 -9.66 34.61 -3.06
C ALA A 183 -9.67 35.62 -4.24
N LEU A 184 -9.14 35.25 -5.40
CA LEU A 184 -9.10 36.12 -6.58
C LEU A 184 -10.49 36.30 -7.25
N GLY A 185 -11.35 35.27 -7.18
CA GLY A 185 -12.74 35.34 -7.68
C GLY A 185 -13.62 36.34 -6.93
N PHE A 186 -13.41 36.53 -5.62
CA PHE A 186 -14.14 37.52 -4.83
C PHE A 186 -13.61 38.95 -4.99
N MET A 187 -12.35 39.15 -5.37
CA MET A 187 -11.80 40.49 -5.62
C MET A 187 -12.13 41.05 -7.02
N GLY A 188 -12.39 40.19 -8.01
CA GLY A 188 -12.76 40.61 -9.37
C GLY A 188 -14.19 41.15 -9.51
N ARG A 189 -15.11 40.78 -8.62
CA ARG A 189 -16.53 41.15 -8.73
C ARG A 189 -16.87 42.56 -8.24
N ARG A 190 -15.94 43.24 -7.53
CA ARG A 190 -16.16 44.60 -7.01
C ARG A 190 -15.74 45.74 -7.95
N ARG A 191 -15.12 45.46 -9.11
CA ARG A 191 -14.63 46.52 -10.02
C ARG A 191 -15.55 46.86 -11.21
N LYS A 192 -16.77 46.29 -11.28
CA LYS A 192 -17.74 46.58 -12.36
C LYS A 192 -19.06 47.21 -11.89
N ALA A 193 -19.10 47.81 -10.69
CA ALA A 193 -20.29 48.47 -10.15
C ALA A 193 -20.09 49.97 -9.82
N GLY A 194 -19.09 50.64 -10.41
CA GLY A 194 -18.73 52.02 -10.06
C GLY A 194 -18.43 52.95 -11.23
N ALA A 195 -18.92 52.66 -12.44
CA ALA A 195 -18.74 53.54 -13.59
C ALA A 195 -20.04 53.65 -14.39
N ALA A 196 -21.05 54.24 -13.77
CA ALA A 196 -22.14 54.94 -14.45
C ALA A 196 -22.59 56.06 -13.52
N GLU A 197 -22.87 57.22 -14.12
CA GLU A 197 -23.43 58.43 -13.50
C GLU A 197 -22.42 59.47 -12.97
N LYS A 198 -22.08 60.44 -13.83
CA LYS A 198 -22.64 61.80 -13.72
C LYS A 198 -22.33 62.67 -14.95
N ALA A 199 -23.41 63.15 -15.55
CA ALA A 199 -23.48 64.46 -16.20
C ALA A 199 -23.70 65.53 -15.11
#